data_AF-A0A960ZBL1-F1
#
_entry.id   AF-A0A960ZBL1-F1
#
_cell.length_a   1.000
_cell.length_b   1.000
_cell.length_c   1.000
_cell.angle_alpha   90.00
_cell.angle_beta   90.00
_cell.angle_gamma   90.00
#
_symmetry.space_group_name_H-M   'P 1'
#
loop_
_entity.id
_entity.type
_entity.pdbx_description
1 polymer ?
#
loop_
_entity_poly.entity_id
_entity_poly.type
_entity_poly.pdbx_seq_one_letter_code
_entity_poly.pdbx_strand_id
1 'polypeptide(L)'
;MKNAKLTLLGIENFKSFKQAEIPLSPLTILIGRNNSGKSSLIQSLLILKQTLIDPDPNNAMLKLSGIVDAFNLRELTFGWPSQLTKENEPKITLEWECEVNIGEALNKLEETEKSNLVNNLNWFKNNDKETIIKTRLTLYMTEINNISLINTVEIKTLNEEIDFSHIRINLENHKWICQWTGEPFNKVDVEFDHFIPYLRINRTLVKTSTRQRKWYSIYSILFEQPLKSLEQLLSEFHYLGANRQSPQNEDGISTVTSSRLTFEGSFKGTWPSDFMDEASDEESAIYYAKLDKSDLTESASENQPMYKTIKGDDPVSEDEP
;
A
#
# COMPACT_ATOMS: atom_id res chain seq x y z
N MET A 1 4.83 17.38 3.93
CA MET A 1 3.35 17.38 4.05
C MET A 1 2.99 16.69 5.34
N LYS A 2 2.10 17.25 6.17
CA LYS A 2 1.97 16.82 7.59
C LYS A 2 1.00 15.66 7.84
N ASN A 3 0.15 15.27 6.89
CA ASN A 3 -1.00 14.38 7.17
C ASN A 3 -1.24 13.32 6.07
N ALA A 4 -0.21 12.56 5.67
CA ALA A 4 -0.40 11.38 4.83
C ALA A 4 -0.41 10.12 5.69
N LYS A 5 -1.37 9.22 5.46
CA LYS A 5 -1.54 7.99 6.22
C LYS A 5 -1.81 6.82 5.29
N LEU A 6 -1.01 5.77 5.42
CA LEU A 6 -1.22 4.51 4.72
C LEU A 6 -2.42 3.79 5.35
N THR A 7 -3.41 3.44 4.55
CA THR A 7 -4.69 2.85 4.98
C THR A 7 -4.87 1.42 4.52
N LEU A 8 -4.17 0.97 3.49
CA LEU A 8 -4.23 -0.41 3.02
C LEU A 8 -2.93 -0.83 2.34
N LEU A 9 -2.53 -2.08 2.61
CA LEU A 9 -1.50 -2.81 1.88
C LEU A 9 -2.15 -4.01 1.20
N GLY A 10 -2.19 -4.01 -0.12
CA GLY A 10 -2.59 -5.15 -0.93
C GLY A 10 -1.38 -5.83 -1.54
N ILE A 11 -1.40 -7.15 -1.60
CA ILE A 11 -0.42 -7.95 -2.33
C ILE A 11 -1.11 -9.05 -3.10
N GLU A 12 -0.65 -9.32 -4.31
CA GLU A 12 -1.12 -10.40 -5.17
C GLU A 12 0.08 -11.13 -5.75
N ASN A 13 -0.01 -12.45 -5.86
CA ASN A 13 1.05 -13.34 -6.30
C ASN A 13 2.41 -13.04 -5.65
N PHE A 14 2.43 -12.73 -4.35
CA PHE A 14 3.63 -12.30 -3.62
C PHE A 14 4.00 -13.27 -2.50
N LYS A 15 5.16 -13.93 -2.61
CA LYS A 15 5.72 -14.90 -1.67
C LYS A 15 4.72 -15.98 -1.26
N SER A 16 4.23 -15.91 -0.03
CA SER A 16 3.28 -16.88 0.55
C SER A 16 1.82 -16.52 0.30
N PHE A 17 1.55 -15.39 -0.38
CA PHE A 17 0.22 -14.87 -0.62
C PHE A 17 -0.13 -14.93 -2.10
N LYS A 18 -1.19 -15.67 -2.42
CA LYS A 18 -1.84 -15.57 -3.73
C LYS A 18 -2.55 -14.23 -3.86
N GLN A 19 -3.27 -13.83 -2.81
CA GLN A 19 -3.87 -12.51 -2.68
C GLN A 19 -4.05 -12.19 -1.18
N ALA A 20 -3.82 -10.95 -0.78
CA ALA A 20 -4.16 -10.44 0.53
C ALA A 20 -4.34 -8.92 0.50
N GLU A 21 -5.37 -8.41 1.17
CA GLU A 21 -5.56 -6.99 1.44
C GLU A 21 -5.57 -6.79 2.96
N ILE A 22 -4.66 -5.95 3.45
CA ILE A 22 -4.50 -5.68 4.88
C ILE A 22 -4.85 -4.21 5.13
N PRO A 23 -5.97 -3.91 5.79
CA PRO A 23 -6.25 -2.56 6.24
C PRO A 23 -5.22 -2.15 7.30
N LEU A 24 -4.72 -0.92 7.20
CA LEU A 24 -3.72 -0.36 8.07
C LEU A 24 -4.31 0.78 8.89
N SER A 25 -4.08 0.72 10.19
CA SER A 25 -4.39 1.77 11.16
C SER A 25 -3.10 2.32 11.78
N PRO A 26 -3.12 3.51 12.41
CA PRO A 26 -1.92 4.12 12.99
C PRO A 26 -1.13 3.18 13.91
N LEU A 27 -1.84 2.28 14.60
CA LEU A 27 -1.27 1.09 15.21
C LEU A 27 -1.89 -0.14 14.55
N THR A 28 -1.04 -0.98 13.93
CA THR A 28 -1.45 -2.25 13.33
C THR A 28 -0.60 -3.36 13.94
N ILE A 29 -1.24 -4.36 14.54
CA ILE A 29 -0.57 -5.50 15.18
C ILE A 29 -0.79 -6.75 14.32
N LEU A 30 0.30 -7.33 13.81
CA LEU A 30 0.26 -8.56 13.01
C LEU A 30 0.55 -9.78 13.90
N ILE A 31 -0.48 -10.58 14.18
CA ILE A 31 -0.37 -11.80 15.01
C ILE A 31 -0.58 -13.04 14.13
N GLY A 32 0.12 -14.14 14.44
CA GLY A 32 -0.12 -15.42 13.79
C GLY A 32 1.07 -16.37 13.93
N ARG A 33 0.89 -17.63 13.52
CA ARG A 33 1.94 -18.67 13.57
C ARG A 33 3.20 -18.25 12.80
N ASN A 34 4.35 -18.80 13.18
CA ASN A 34 5.54 -18.67 12.33
C ASN A 34 5.23 -19.18 10.91
N ASN A 35 5.84 -18.54 9.90
CA ASN A 35 5.60 -18.84 8.49
C ASN A 35 4.16 -18.56 7.99
N SER A 36 3.36 -17.83 8.77
CA SER A 36 2.03 -17.37 8.30
C SER A 36 2.09 -16.29 7.21
N GLY A 37 3.26 -15.67 6.99
CA GLY A 37 3.46 -14.63 5.97
C GLY A 37 3.65 -13.22 6.53
N LYS A 38 3.64 -13.01 7.85
CA LYS A 38 3.85 -11.69 8.48
C LYS A 38 5.10 -10.97 7.96
N SER A 39 6.23 -11.67 7.88
CA SER A 39 7.47 -11.09 7.34
C SER A 39 7.34 -10.75 5.86
N SER A 40 6.62 -11.56 5.08
CA SER A 40 6.37 -11.27 3.65
C SER A 40 5.58 -9.98 3.46
N LEU A 41 4.62 -9.67 4.36
CA LEU A 41 3.88 -8.40 4.35
C LEU A 41 4.79 -7.19 4.60
N ILE A 42 5.64 -7.28 5.62
CA ILE A 42 6.60 -6.21 5.91
C ILE A 42 7.59 -6.06 4.74
N GLN A 43 8.05 -7.18 4.19
CA GLN A 43 9.01 -7.20 3.09
C GLN A 43 8.48 -6.56 1.80
N SER A 44 7.17 -6.59 1.51
CA SER A 44 6.63 -5.89 0.34
C SER A 44 6.78 -4.37 0.47
N LEU A 45 6.49 -3.80 1.64
CA LEU A 45 6.73 -2.37 1.92
C LEU A 45 8.22 -2.02 1.89
N LEU A 46 9.08 -2.90 2.42
CA LEU A 46 10.53 -2.69 2.44
C LEU A 46 11.14 -2.68 1.03
N ILE A 47 10.65 -3.51 0.11
CA ILE A 47 11.08 -3.51 -1.30
C ILE A 47 10.75 -2.16 -1.96
N LEU A 48 9.56 -1.61 -1.68
CA LEU A 48 9.19 -0.29 -2.19
C LEU A 48 10.08 0.80 -1.59
N LYS A 49 10.29 0.78 -0.26
CA LYS A 49 11.21 1.72 0.38
C LYS A 49 12.61 1.66 -0.22
N GLN A 50 13.20 0.46 -0.31
CA GLN A 50 14.58 0.32 -0.78
C GLN A 50 14.73 0.72 -2.25
N THR A 51 13.67 0.52 -3.05
CA THR A 51 13.60 1.01 -4.43
C THR A 51 13.58 2.54 -4.46
N LEU A 52 12.77 3.23 -3.62
CA LEU A 52 12.71 4.71 -3.62
C LEU A 52 13.98 5.42 -3.14
N ILE A 53 14.80 4.77 -2.32
CA ILE A 53 16.06 5.35 -1.81
C ILE A 53 17.26 5.00 -2.69
N ASP A 54 17.03 4.36 -3.84
CA ASP A 54 18.10 4.07 -4.78
C ASP A 54 18.66 5.38 -5.38
N PRO A 55 19.97 5.48 -5.62
CA PRO A 55 20.55 6.68 -6.21
C PRO A 55 20.22 6.87 -7.69
N ASP A 56 19.70 5.86 -8.40
CA ASP A 56 19.27 5.97 -9.80
C ASP A 56 17.74 6.07 -9.94
N PRO A 57 17.17 7.29 -9.89
CA PRO A 57 15.73 7.50 -9.95
C PRO A 57 15.13 7.26 -11.34
N ASN A 58 15.95 7.24 -12.40
CA ASN A 58 15.44 7.13 -13.76
C ASN A 58 15.10 5.69 -14.16
N ASN A 59 15.28 4.74 -13.24
CA ASN A 59 15.15 3.34 -13.50
C ASN A 59 13.96 2.77 -12.75
N ALA A 60 12.94 2.30 -13.48
CA ALA A 60 11.79 1.58 -12.92
C ALA A 60 12.15 0.14 -12.49
N MET A 61 13.44 -0.13 -12.31
CA MET A 61 13.95 -1.39 -11.78
C MET A 61 13.61 -1.50 -10.30
N LEU A 62 13.14 -2.69 -9.92
CA LEU A 62 12.96 -3.01 -8.52
C LEU A 62 14.34 -3.26 -7.91
N LYS A 63 14.64 -2.57 -6.81
CA LYS A 63 15.82 -2.90 -6.04
C LYS A 63 15.51 -4.16 -5.23
N LEU A 64 16.21 -5.25 -5.54
CA LEU A 64 16.05 -6.55 -4.86
C LEU A 64 17.19 -6.90 -3.91
N SER A 65 18.19 -6.02 -3.77
CA SER A 65 19.29 -6.16 -2.82
C SER A 65 19.24 -5.05 -1.76
N GLY A 66 19.44 -5.40 -0.49
CA GLY A 66 19.43 -4.44 0.62
C GLY A 66 18.77 -4.98 1.88
N ILE A 67 17.72 -4.31 2.35
CA ILE A 67 17.00 -4.72 3.57
C ILE A 67 16.22 -6.02 3.32
N VAL A 68 15.71 -6.16 2.10
CA VAL A 68 15.15 -7.41 1.58
C VAL A 68 16.03 -7.86 0.43
N ASP A 69 16.69 -8.98 0.63
CA ASP A 69 17.45 -9.66 -0.43
C ASP A 69 16.56 -10.68 -1.14
N ALA A 70 16.53 -10.59 -2.46
CA ALA A 70 15.97 -11.58 -3.37
C ALA A 70 16.86 -11.62 -4.62
N PHE A 71 17.15 -12.82 -5.13
CA PHE A 71 18.02 -12.94 -6.31
C PHE A 71 17.29 -12.56 -7.60
N ASN A 72 15.97 -12.74 -7.63
CA ASN A 72 15.11 -12.39 -8.76
C ASN A 72 13.66 -12.20 -8.29
N LEU A 73 12.80 -11.70 -9.18
CA LEU A 73 11.40 -11.47 -8.87
C LEU A 73 10.65 -12.77 -8.58
N ARG A 74 11.07 -13.90 -9.18
CA ARG A 74 10.39 -15.20 -9.04
C ARG A 74 10.43 -15.73 -7.61
N GLU A 75 11.48 -15.44 -6.85
CA GLU A 75 11.55 -15.75 -5.41
C GLU A 75 10.54 -14.94 -4.57
N LEU A 76 10.18 -13.77 -5.08
CA LEU A 76 9.14 -12.92 -4.51
C LEU A 76 7.75 -13.27 -5.04
N THR A 77 7.63 -14.14 -6.05
CA THR A 77 6.35 -14.51 -6.67
C THR A 77 5.74 -15.75 -6.00
N PHE A 78 4.42 -15.72 -5.81
CA PHE A 78 3.68 -16.84 -5.23
C PHE A 78 3.85 -18.12 -6.06
N GLY A 79 4.13 -19.23 -5.36
CA GLY A 79 4.29 -20.54 -5.99
C GLY A 79 5.55 -20.71 -6.83
N TRP A 80 6.44 -19.71 -6.89
CA TRP A 80 7.74 -19.79 -7.57
C TRP A 80 7.60 -20.27 -9.03
N PRO A 81 6.83 -19.54 -9.86
CA PRO A 81 6.44 -20.02 -11.17
C PRO A 81 7.65 -20.22 -12.08
N SER A 82 7.54 -21.17 -13.02
CA SER A 82 8.55 -21.45 -14.05
C SER A 82 8.75 -20.26 -15.01
N GLN A 83 7.73 -19.43 -15.19
CA GLN A 83 7.76 -18.20 -15.98
C GLN A 83 6.73 -17.21 -15.45
N LEU A 84 7.03 -15.92 -15.55
CA LEU A 84 6.06 -14.85 -15.29
C LEU A 84 5.17 -14.61 -16.52
N THR A 85 3.87 -14.58 -16.28
CA THR A 85 2.79 -14.26 -17.21
C THR A 85 1.94 -13.15 -16.58
N LYS A 86 1.04 -12.54 -17.36
CA LYS A 86 0.10 -11.55 -16.81
C LYS A 86 -0.81 -12.11 -15.70
N GLU A 87 -0.99 -13.43 -15.64
CA GLU A 87 -1.89 -14.08 -14.68
C GLU A 87 -1.21 -14.30 -13.32
N ASN A 88 0.12 -14.43 -13.30
CA ASN A 88 0.89 -14.71 -12.08
C ASN A 88 1.87 -13.58 -11.74
N GLU A 89 1.77 -12.43 -12.39
CA GLU A 89 2.64 -11.29 -12.11
C GLU A 89 2.39 -10.80 -10.67
N PRO A 90 3.46 -10.60 -9.87
CA PRO A 90 3.32 -10.07 -8.53
C PRO A 90 2.85 -8.62 -8.59
N LYS A 91 1.94 -8.29 -7.67
CA LYS A 91 1.38 -6.94 -7.55
C LYS A 91 1.48 -6.47 -6.11
N ILE A 92 1.80 -5.19 -5.94
CA ILE A 92 1.70 -4.49 -4.66
C ILE A 92 0.75 -3.32 -4.83
N THR A 93 -0.23 -3.23 -3.96
CA THR A 93 -1.22 -2.15 -3.90
C THR A 93 -1.02 -1.37 -2.61
N LEU A 94 -0.95 -0.05 -2.71
CA LEU A 94 -0.96 0.85 -1.57
C LEU A 94 -2.18 1.75 -1.66
N GLU A 95 -2.87 1.91 -0.54
CA GLU A 95 -3.82 3.01 -0.37
C GLU A 95 -3.36 3.91 0.74
N TRP A 96 -3.48 5.22 0.49
CA TRP A 96 -3.23 6.22 1.50
C TRP A 96 -4.23 7.35 1.35
N GLU A 97 -4.44 8.04 2.47
CA GLU A 97 -5.17 9.29 2.52
C GLU A 97 -4.21 10.43 2.83
N CYS A 98 -4.36 11.55 2.15
CA CYS A 98 -3.61 12.76 2.46
C CYS A 98 -4.45 14.01 2.27
N GLU A 99 -4.13 15.05 3.04
CA GLU A 99 -4.65 16.39 2.80
C GLU A 99 -4.02 17.01 1.55
N VAL A 100 -4.88 17.54 0.68
CA VAL A 100 -4.51 18.18 -0.57
C VAL A 100 -4.98 19.62 -0.53
N ASN A 101 -4.06 20.55 -0.79
CA ASN A 101 -4.37 21.96 -0.93
C ASN A 101 -4.83 22.23 -2.36
N ILE A 102 -6.15 22.33 -2.55
CA ILE A 102 -6.75 22.57 -3.87
C ILE A 102 -6.38 23.97 -4.38
N GLY A 103 -6.29 24.97 -3.52
CA GLY A 103 -5.88 26.33 -3.90
C GLY A 103 -4.47 26.37 -4.50
N GLU A 104 -3.51 25.68 -3.87
CA GLU A 104 -2.15 25.54 -4.38
C GLU A 104 -2.11 24.82 -5.74
N ALA A 105 -2.87 23.73 -5.89
CA ALA A 105 -2.96 23.01 -7.15
C ALA A 105 -3.55 23.88 -8.27
N LEU A 106 -4.62 24.63 -7.97
CA LEU A 106 -5.25 25.54 -8.92
C LEU A 106 -4.32 26.69 -9.33
N ASN A 107 -3.49 27.21 -8.43
CA ASN A 107 -2.53 28.28 -8.74
C ASN A 107 -1.50 27.89 -9.80
N LYS A 108 -1.26 26.59 -10.02
CA LYS A 108 -0.39 26.07 -11.09
C LYS A 108 -1.06 26.03 -12.47
N LEU A 109 -2.38 26.22 -12.52
CA LEU A 109 -3.19 26.15 -13.74
C LEU A 109 -3.44 27.53 -14.33
N GLU A 110 -3.58 27.59 -15.66
CA GLU A 110 -3.98 28.81 -16.36
C GLU A 110 -5.44 29.17 -16.05
N GLU A 111 -5.81 30.45 -16.07
CA GLU A 111 -7.19 30.89 -15.81
C GLU A 111 -8.22 30.21 -16.71
N THR A 112 -7.87 29.94 -17.97
CA THR A 112 -8.76 29.21 -18.90
C THR A 112 -8.95 27.75 -18.51
N GLU A 113 -7.96 27.11 -17.87
CA GLU A 113 -8.06 25.75 -17.34
C GLU A 113 -8.96 25.74 -16.11
N LYS A 114 -8.75 26.68 -15.18
CA LYS A 114 -9.61 26.86 -14.00
C LYS A 114 -11.08 27.01 -14.39
N SER A 115 -11.39 27.91 -15.33
CA SER A 115 -12.76 28.13 -15.79
C SER A 115 -13.38 26.88 -16.42
N ASN A 116 -12.58 26.08 -17.14
CA ASN A 116 -13.04 24.83 -17.74
C ASN A 116 -13.32 23.74 -16.71
N LEU A 117 -12.60 23.72 -15.59
CA LEU A 117 -12.75 22.74 -14.51
C LEU A 117 -13.92 23.05 -13.59
N VAL A 118 -14.08 24.32 -13.19
CA VAL A 118 -15.16 24.78 -12.29
C VAL A 118 -16.56 24.46 -12.85
N ASN A 119 -16.70 24.44 -14.17
CA ASN A 119 -17.95 24.09 -14.84
C ASN A 119 -18.25 22.58 -14.84
N ASN A 120 -17.23 21.72 -14.73
CA ASN A 120 -17.38 20.27 -14.86
C ASN A 120 -17.26 19.52 -13.52
N LEU A 121 -16.72 20.14 -12.48
CA LEU A 121 -16.43 19.46 -11.22
C LEU A 121 -17.12 20.20 -10.07
N ASN A 122 -18.34 19.79 -9.74
CA ASN A 122 -19.17 20.43 -8.71
C ASN A 122 -18.53 20.38 -7.31
N TRP A 123 -17.68 19.40 -7.02
CA TRP A 123 -16.96 19.27 -5.75
C TRP A 123 -15.84 20.32 -5.55
N PHE A 124 -15.42 21.02 -6.61
CA PHE A 124 -14.45 22.13 -6.51
C PHE A 124 -15.06 23.46 -6.08
N LYS A 125 -16.39 23.60 -6.08
CA LYS A 125 -17.02 24.93 -5.95
C LYS A 125 -16.84 25.57 -4.56
N ASN A 126 -16.37 24.82 -3.56
CA ASN A 126 -16.06 25.31 -2.21
C ASN A 126 -14.54 25.45 -2.01
N ASN A 127 -13.88 26.27 -2.84
CA ASN A 127 -12.43 26.43 -2.91
C ASN A 127 -11.86 27.39 -1.85
N ASP A 128 -11.60 26.88 -0.65
CA ASP A 128 -10.61 27.44 0.30
C ASP A 128 -10.12 26.42 1.33
N LYS A 129 -10.45 25.13 1.16
CA LYS A 129 -10.22 24.10 2.18
C LYS A 129 -9.24 23.05 1.71
N GLU A 130 -8.43 22.59 2.66
CA GLU A 130 -7.73 21.32 2.58
C GLU A 130 -8.78 20.20 2.45
N THR A 131 -8.60 19.35 1.43
CA THR A 131 -9.49 18.22 1.17
C THR A 131 -8.70 16.93 1.32
N ILE A 132 -9.28 15.94 1.99
CA ILE A 132 -8.67 14.62 2.09
C ILE A 132 -8.94 13.86 0.80
N ILE A 133 -7.87 13.51 0.09
CA ILE A 133 -7.92 12.63 -1.08
C ILE A 133 -7.41 11.27 -0.66
N LYS A 134 -8.21 10.24 -0.93
CA LYS A 134 -7.82 8.83 -0.83
C LYS A 134 -7.35 8.37 -2.20
N THR A 135 -6.14 7.83 -2.26
CA THR A 135 -5.49 7.40 -3.51
C THR A 135 -5.08 5.94 -3.38
N ARG A 136 -5.30 5.17 -4.45
CA ARG A 136 -4.77 3.81 -4.62
C ARG A 136 -3.72 3.84 -5.72
N LEU A 137 -2.55 3.26 -5.41
CA LEU A 137 -1.48 2.96 -6.36
C LEU A 137 -1.32 1.45 -6.44
N THR A 138 -1.41 0.89 -7.65
CA THR A 138 -1.11 -0.53 -7.91
C THR A 138 0.10 -0.64 -8.81
N LEU A 139 1.10 -1.38 -8.36
CA LEU A 139 2.34 -1.66 -9.07
C LEU A 139 2.31 -3.11 -9.54
N TYR A 140 2.47 -3.30 -10.84
CA TYR A 140 2.62 -4.61 -11.46
C TYR A 140 4.08 -4.81 -11.81
N MET A 141 4.60 -5.97 -11.45
CA MET A 141 6.02 -6.27 -11.50
C MET A 141 6.26 -7.45 -12.42
N THR A 142 7.29 -7.36 -13.24
CA THR A 142 7.66 -8.41 -14.18
C THR A 142 9.17 -8.60 -14.25
N GLU A 143 9.61 -9.63 -14.95
CA GLU A 143 11.02 -9.93 -15.18
C GLU A 143 11.27 -10.04 -16.68
N ILE A 144 12.15 -9.18 -17.21
CA ILE A 144 12.56 -9.19 -18.62
C ILE A 144 14.08 -9.33 -18.66
N ASN A 145 14.59 -10.36 -19.33
CA ASN A 145 16.04 -10.64 -19.40
C ASN A 145 16.74 -10.67 -18.02
N ASN A 146 16.10 -11.31 -17.03
CA ASN A 146 16.52 -11.39 -15.63
C ASN A 146 16.56 -10.03 -14.88
N ILE A 147 16.01 -8.97 -15.48
CA ILE A 147 15.86 -7.67 -14.85
C ILE A 147 14.44 -7.56 -14.30
N SER A 148 14.35 -7.38 -12.98
CA SER A 148 13.08 -7.17 -12.29
C SER A 148 12.69 -5.70 -12.37
N LEU A 149 11.52 -5.42 -12.95
CA LEU A 149 11.05 -4.07 -13.20
C LEU A 149 9.55 -3.93 -12.99
N ILE A 150 9.11 -2.70 -12.82
CA ILE A 150 7.69 -2.35 -12.84
C ILE A 150 7.28 -2.12 -14.28
N ASN A 151 6.28 -2.86 -14.76
CA ASN A 151 5.78 -2.76 -16.14
C ASN A 151 4.48 -1.98 -16.23
N THR A 152 3.70 -1.92 -15.15
CA THR A 152 2.43 -1.19 -15.11
C THR A 152 2.28 -0.48 -13.78
N VAL A 153 1.82 0.76 -13.86
CA VAL A 153 1.41 1.56 -12.71
C VAL A 153 -0.03 2.03 -12.91
N GLU A 154 -0.89 1.72 -11.96
CA GLU A 154 -2.26 2.22 -11.91
C GLU A 154 -2.44 3.17 -10.73
N ILE A 155 -3.07 4.30 -10.98
CA ILE A 155 -3.39 5.29 -9.96
C ILE A 155 -4.86 5.64 -10.07
N LYS A 156 -5.61 5.52 -8.98
CA LYS A 156 -6.99 5.99 -8.92
C LYS A 156 -7.28 6.70 -7.62
N THR A 157 -8.24 7.61 -7.66
CA THR A 157 -8.86 8.13 -6.44
C THR A 157 -9.92 7.13 -5.95
N LEU A 158 -10.12 7.09 -4.63
CA LEU A 158 -11.17 6.30 -3.97
C LEU A 158 -12.29 7.19 -3.42
N ASN A 159 -12.26 8.49 -3.70
CA ASN A 159 -13.34 9.40 -3.33
C ASN A 159 -14.51 9.21 -4.31
N GLU A 160 -15.66 8.75 -3.81
CA GLU A 160 -16.86 8.46 -4.63
C GLU A 160 -17.34 9.67 -5.46
N GLU A 161 -17.13 10.88 -4.96
CA GLU A 161 -17.46 12.12 -5.68
C GLU A 161 -16.58 12.36 -6.94
N ILE A 162 -15.52 11.58 -7.10
CA ILE A 162 -14.44 11.75 -8.09
C ILE A 162 -14.19 10.43 -8.87
N ASP A 163 -15.25 9.69 -9.18
CA ASP A 163 -15.19 8.30 -9.72
C ASP A 163 -14.66 8.15 -11.17
N PHE A 164 -14.17 9.23 -11.80
CA PHE A 164 -13.73 9.22 -13.21
C PHE A 164 -12.23 9.41 -13.41
N SER A 165 -11.43 9.26 -12.35
CA SER A 165 -9.99 9.54 -12.39
C SER A 165 -9.19 8.28 -12.11
N HIS A 166 -8.99 7.49 -13.17
CA HIS A 166 -8.09 6.34 -13.18
C HIS A 166 -7.04 6.55 -14.26
N ILE A 167 -5.77 6.47 -13.87
CA ILE A 167 -4.62 6.54 -14.75
C ILE A 167 -3.97 5.18 -14.78
N ARG A 168 -3.77 4.62 -15.97
CA ARG A 168 -2.99 3.41 -16.19
C ARG A 168 -1.81 3.74 -17.08
N ILE A 169 -0.61 3.39 -16.63
CA ILE A 169 0.64 3.61 -17.34
C ILE A 169 1.28 2.25 -17.56
N ASN A 170 1.42 1.84 -18.83
CA ASN A 170 2.04 0.56 -19.19
C ASN A 170 3.36 0.80 -19.93
N LEU A 171 4.35 -0.05 -19.69
CA LEU A 171 5.60 -0.08 -20.46
C LEU A 171 5.40 -0.92 -21.71
N GLU A 172 5.45 -0.28 -22.88
CA GLU A 172 5.34 -0.94 -24.18
C GLU A 172 6.50 -0.49 -25.08
N ASN A 173 7.25 -1.45 -25.63
CA ASN A 173 8.38 -1.17 -26.54
C ASN A 173 9.38 -0.13 -26.00
N HIS A 174 9.73 -0.22 -24.71
CA HIS A 174 10.62 0.73 -24.01
C HIS A 174 10.06 2.16 -23.89
N LYS A 175 8.74 2.35 -24.06
CA LYS A 175 8.06 3.62 -23.87
C LYS A 175 6.88 3.46 -22.91
N TRP A 176 6.70 4.46 -22.07
CA TRP A 176 5.56 4.52 -21.17
C TRP A 176 4.33 5.07 -21.91
N ILE A 177 3.25 4.29 -21.92
CA ILE A 177 1.98 4.65 -22.54
C ILE A 177 0.97 4.92 -21.43
N CYS A 178 0.45 6.15 -21.40
CA CYS A 178 -0.55 6.57 -20.43
C CYS A 178 -1.97 6.45 -21.00
N GLN A 179 -2.90 6.00 -20.17
CA GLN A 179 -4.33 5.95 -20.43
C GLN A 179 -5.08 6.65 -19.31
N TRP A 180 -6.11 7.42 -19.66
CA TRP A 180 -7.06 8.02 -18.74
C TRP A 180 -8.39 7.27 -18.86
N THR A 181 -8.80 6.54 -17.82
CA THR A 181 -10.02 5.73 -17.79
C THR A 181 -10.18 4.85 -19.04
N GLY A 182 -9.11 4.18 -19.45
CA GLY A 182 -9.05 3.31 -20.63
C GLY A 182 -8.86 4.04 -21.97
N GLU A 183 -8.94 5.37 -22.02
CA GLU A 183 -8.69 6.12 -23.25
C GLU A 183 -7.23 6.60 -23.38
N PRO A 184 -6.66 6.68 -24.59
CA PRO A 184 -5.27 7.11 -24.78
C PRO A 184 -4.99 8.54 -24.29
N PHE A 185 -4.08 8.68 -23.33
CA PHE A 185 -3.55 9.96 -22.85
C PHE A 185 -2.18 10.21 -23.48
N ASN A 186 -2.17 10.51 -24.79
CA ASN A 186 -0.97 10.48 -25.63
C ASN A 186 -0.27 11.83 -25.84
N LYS A 187 -0.76 12.91 -25.25
CA LYS A 187 -0.13 14.24 -25.28
C LYS A 187 0.66 14.56 -24.01
N VAL A 188 0.84 13.58 -23.13
CA VAL A 188 1.69 13.69 -21.95
C VAL A 188 2.95 12.85 -22.10
N ASP A 189 4.04 13.41 -21.60
CA ASP A 189 5.27 12.66 -21.36
C ASP A 189 5.18 12.08 -19.95
N VAL A 190 5.50 10.80 -19.83
CA VAL A 190 5.52 10.08 -18.56
C VAL A 190 6.96 9.89 -18.14
N GLU A 191 7.30 10.42 -16.98
CA GLU A 191 8.57 10.21 -16.30
C GLU A 191 8.33 9.47 -14.99
N PHE A 192 9.38 8.89 -14.43
CA PHE A 192 9.33 8.20 -13.15
C PHE A 192 10.46 8.69 -12.26
N ASP A 193 10.14 8.88 -10.98
CA ASP A 193 11.12 8.81 -9.90
C ASP A 193 10.96 7.43 -9.27
N HIS A 194 11.83 6.51 -9.66
CA HIS A 194 11.75 5.09 -9.39
C HIS A 194 10.43 4.48 -9.90
N PHE A 195 9.40 4.42 -9.06
CA PHE A 195 8.07 3.93 -9.41
C PHE A 195 6.96 4.97 -9.25
N ILE A 196 7.29 6.18 -8.79
CA ILE A 196 6.34 7.28 -8.66
C ILE A 196 6.24 7.98 -10.03
N PRO A 197 5.08 7.94 -10.70
CA PRO A 197 4.93 8.54 -12.03
C PRO A 197 4.70 10.04 -11.96
N TYR A 198 5.36 10.77 -12.86
CA TYR A 198 5.17 12.20 -13.11
C TYR A 198 4.73 12.43 -14.54
N LEU A 199 3.60 13.14 -14.72
CA LEU A 199 3.15 13.53 -16.04
C LEU A 199 3.62 14.95 -16.35
N ARG A 200 4.13 15.15 -17.57
CA ARG A 200 4.43 16.46 -18.14
C ARG A 200 3.61 16.66 -19.40
N ILE A 201 3.17 17.90 -19.62
CA ILE A 201 2.44 18.26 -20.83
C ILE A 201 3.04 19.51 -21.43
N ASN A 202 3.23 19.51 -22.74
CA ASN A 202 3.67 20.69 -23.45
C ASN A 202 2.50 21.67 -23.63
N ARG A 203 2.43 22.69 -22.76
CA ARG A 203 1.35 23.68 -22.71
C ARG A 203 1.21 24.53 -23.97
N THR A 204 2.28 24.71 -24.75
CA THR A 204 2.22 25.48 -26.01
C THR A 204 1.63 24.68 -27.17
N LEU A 205 1.80 23.35 -27.16
CA LEU A 205 1.31 22.47 -28.22
C LEU A 205 -0.11 21.95 -27.96
N VAL A 206 -0.52 21.86 -26.70
CA VAL A 206 -1.83 21.29 -26.31
C VAL A 206 -2.75 22.39 -25.81
N LYS A 207 -3.77 22.73 -26.61
CA LYS A 207 -4.75 23.77 -26.27
C LYS A 207 -5.57 23.39 -25.04
N THR A 208 -5.96 24.40 -24.25
CA THR A 208 -6.72 24.24 -23.00
C THR A 208 -8.13 23.70 -23.17
N SER A 209 -8.71 23.83 -24.36
CA SER A 209 -10.02 23.24 -24.70
C SER A 209 -9.97 21.73 -24.94
N THR A 210 -8.78 21.15 -25.14
CA THR A 210 -8.65 19.72 -25.47
C THR A 210 -8.93 18.83 -24.25
N ARG A 211 -9.45 17.63 -24.51
CA ARG A 211 -9.66 16.61 -23.48
C ARG A 211 -8.35 16.24 -22.76
N GLN A 212 -7.24 16.18 -23.49
CA GLN A 212 -5.90 15.90 -22.96
C GLN A 212 -5.46 16.94 -21.92
N ARG A 213 -5.66 18.24 -22.18
CA ARG A 213 -5.31 19.29 -21.20
C ARG A 213 -6.22 19.25 -19.97
N LYS A 214 -7.52 18.95 -20.16
CA LYS A 214 -8.46 18.77 -19.05
C LYS A 214 -8.03 17.62 -18.15
N TRP A 215 -7.71 16.45 -18.72
CA TRP A 215 -7.17 15.31 -17.98
C TRP A 215 -5.89 15.65 -17.24
N TYR A 216 -4.96 16.37 -17.88
CA TYR A 216 -3.72 16.80 -17.21
C TYR A 216 -4.01 17.71 -16.02
N SER A 217 -4.95 18.63 -16.16
CA SER A 217 -5.31 19.53 -15.06
C SER A 217 -5.94 18.76 -13.90
N ILE A 218 -6.80 17.77 -14.19
CA ILE A 218 -7.37 16.88 -13.18
C ILE A 218 -6.26 16.05 -12.51
N TYR A 219 -5.32 15.50 -13.27
CA TYR A 219 -4.14 14.82 -12.71
C TYR A 219 -3.35 15.70 -11.75
N SER A 220 -3.03 16.93 -12.18
CA SER A 220 -2.23 17.87 -11.40
C SER A 220 -2.86 18.16 -10.04
N ILE A 221 -4.20 18.21 -10.00
CA ILE A 221 -4.94 18.43 -8.75
C ILE A 221 -5.03 17.15 -7.91
N LEU A 222 -5.40 16.02 -8.53
CA LEU A 222 -5.76 14.80 -7.80
C LEU A 222 -4.58 13.93 -7.41
N PHE A 223 -3.44 14.02 -8.09
CA PHE A 223 -2.38 13.03 -7.95
C PHE A 223 -0.99 13.62 -7.65
N GLU A 224 -0.66 14.85 -8.05
CA GLU A 224 0.69 15.41 -7.76
C GLU A 224 0.99 15.45 -6.25
N GLN A 225 0.08 16.04 -5.45
CA GLN A 225 0.26 16.14 -4.00
C GLN A 225 0.20 14.75 -3.33
N PRO A 226 -0.78 13.87 -3.63
CA PRO A 226 -0.80 12.53 -3.08
C PRO A 226 0.43 11.68 -3.40
N LEU A 227 0.93 11.70 -4.64
CA LEU A 227 2.11 10.90 -5.03
C LEU A 227 3.36 11.37 -4.29
N LYS A 228 3.57 12.69 -4.18
CA LYS A 228 4.66 13.25 -3.38
C LYS A 228 4.51 12.93 -1.88
N SER A 229 3.28 12.84 -1.38
CA SER A 229 3.03 12.43 0.01
C SER A 229 3.35 10.95 0.26
N LEU A 230 3.11 10.08 -0.74
CA LEU A 230 3.47 8.67 -0.68
C LEU A 230 4.99 8.48 -0.67
N GLU A 231 5.70 9.20 -1.54
CA GLU A 231 7.16 9.23 -1.59
C GLU A 231 7.74 9.61 -0.21
N GLN A 232 7.21 10.66 0.41
CA GLN A 232 7.59 11.07 1.76
C GLN A 232 7.30 9.98 2.80
N LEU A 233 6.09 9.38 2.77
CA LEU A 233 5.69 8.33 3.70
C LEU A 233 6.62 7.11 3.64
N LEU A 234 6.97 6.67 2.44
CA LEU A 234 7.82 5.49 2.24
C LEU A 234 9.31 5.77 2.51
N SER A 235 9.81 6.97 2.19
CA SER A 235 11.20 7.35 2.49
C SER A 235 11.44 7.47 4.01
N GLU A 236 10.47 8.00 4.76
CA GLU A 236 10.49 8.11 6.22
C GLU A 236 10.14 6.80 6.95
N PHE A 237 9.74 5.74 6.23
CA PHE A 237 9.32 4.47 6.84
C PHE A 237 10.46 3.80 7.63
N HIS A 238 10.44 3.82 8.95
CA HIS A 238 11.47 3.18 9.77
C HIS A 238 11.15 1.70 10.03
N TYR A 239 12.09 0.83 9.68
CA TYR A 239 12.01 -0.58 10.01
C TYR A 239 12.93 -0.90 11.19
N LEU A 240 12.31 -1.09 12.35
CA LEU A 240 12.97 -1.62 13.53
C LEU A 240 12.97 -3.15 13.41
N GLY A 241 13.90 -3.66 12.60
CA GLY A 241 14.08 -5.08 12.42
C GLY A 241 14.36 -5.79 13.75
N ALA A 242 14.34 -7.12 13.70
CA ALA A 242 14.81 -7.91 14.80
C ALA A 242 16.33 -7.72 14.94
N ASN A 243 16.79 -6.72 15.72
CA ASN A 243 18.10 -6.76 16.35
C ASN A 243 18.07 -7.89 17.41
N ARG A 244 17.94 -9.12 16.93
CA ARG A 244 18.09 -10.33 17.72
C ARG A 244 19.47 -10.88 17.38
N GLN A 245 20.50 -10.27 17.95
CA GLN A 245 21.39 -11.17 18.68
C GLN A 245 20.52 -11.66 19.83
N SER A 246 20.07 -12.91 19.77
CA SER A 246 19.53 -13.54 20.97
C SER A 246 20.55 -13.29 22.09
N PRO A 247 20.16 -12.85 23.29
CA PRO A 247 21.10 -12.78 24.40
C PRO A 247 21.76 -14.15 24.51
N GLN A 248 23.06 -14.19 24.21
CA GLN A 248 23.89 -15.37 24.33
C GLN A 248 24.55 -15.29 25.70
N ASN A 249 24.50 -16.38 26.44
CA ASN A 249 25.33 -16.52 27.64
C ASN A 249 26.81 -16.62 27.20
N GLU A 250 27.77 -16.56 28.14
CA GLU A 250 29.22 -16.61 27.85
C GLU A 250 29.63 -17.83 27.00
N ASP A 251 28.81 -18.89 26.97
CA ASP A 251 28.99 -20.11 26.18
C ASP A 251 28.36 -20.06 24.76
N GLY A 252 27.82 -18.93 24.31
CA GLY A 252 27.21 -18.78 22.98
C GLY A 252 25.81 -19.38 22.83
N ILE A 253 25.21 -19.87 23.92
CA ILE A 253 23.88 -20.49 23.93
C ILE A 253 22.81 -19.40 24.04
N SER A 254 21.86 -19.40 23.10
CA SER A 254 20.68 -18.53 23.15
C SER A 254 19.70 -19.04 24.22
N THR A 255 19.46 -18.24 25.25
CA THR A 255 18.41 -18.54 26.24
C THR A 255 17.22 -17.59 26.05
N VAL A 256 16.01 -18.14 25.94
CA VAL A 256 14.78 -17.36 25.85
C VAL A 256 14.22 -17.21 27.25
N THR A 257 14.32 -16.02 27.82
CA THR A 257 13.66 -15.66 29.10
C THR A 257 12.38 -14.89 28.80
N SER A 258 11.23 -15.48 29.15
CA SER A 258 9.94 -14.77 29.05
C SER A 258 9.91 -13.65 30.11
N SER A 259 9.68 -12.42 29.66
CA SER A 259 9.72 -11.23 30.52
C SER A 259 8.45 -10.42 30.30
N ARG A 260 7.68 -10.14 31.36
CA ARG A 260 6.49 -9.27 31.33
C ARG A 260 6.89 -7.82 31.51
N LEU A 261 6.45 -6.94 30.61
CA LEU A 261 6.54 -5.49 30.80
C LEU A 261 5.46 -5.07 31.82
N THR A 262 5.86 -4.45 32.93
CA THR A 262 4.92 -3.91 33.92
C THR A 262 4.38 -2.56 33.46
N PHE A 263 3.30 -2.10 34.09
CA PHE A 263 2.71 -0.77 33.85
C PHE A 263 3.70 0.38 34.11
N GLU A 264 4.74 0.14 34.91
CA GLU A 264 5.82 1.09 35.22
C GLU A 264 7.03 0.95 34.28
N GLY A 265 6.98 0.04 33.29
CA GLY A 265 8.05 -0.19 32.32
C GLY A 265 9.17 -1.13 32.80
N SER A 266 9.00 -1.83 33.92
CA SER A 266 9.96 -2.83 34.43
C SER A 266 9.66 -4.25 33.91
N PHE A 267 10.63 -5.18 33.96
CA PHE A 267 10.46 -6.57 33.48
C PHE A 267 10.28 -7.56 34.65
N LYS A 268 9.22 -8.38 34.66
CA LYS A 268 8.95 -9.41 35.70
C LYS A 268 8.81 -10.81 35.09
N GLY A 269 9.42 -11.82 35.71
CA GLY A 269 9.64 -13.17 35.15
C GLY A 269 8.56 -14.23 35.40
N THR A 270 7.35 -13.86 35.81
CA THR A 270 6.26 -14.82 36.07
C THR A 270 4.94 -14.34 35.47
N TRP A 271 4.30 -15.22 34.69
CA TRP A 271 2.95 -15.03 34.14
C TRP A 271 1.92 -15.32 35.24
N PRO A 272 0.87 -14.49 35.43
CA PRO A 272 -0.32 -14.90 36.18
C PRO A 272 -1.03 -16.02 35.40
N SER A 273 -1.64 -16.97 36.13
CA SER A 273 -2.43 -18.06 35.54
C SER A 273 -3.59 -17.57 34.67
N ASP A 274 -4.08 -16.37 34.94
CA ASP A 274 -5.38 -15.89 34.44
C ASP A 274 -5.22 -14.84 33.30
N PHE A 275 -4.01 -14.67 32.76
CA PHE A 275 -3.75 -13.67 31.72
C PHE A 275 -4.53 -13.92 30.42
N MET A 276 -4.73 -15.19 30.06
CA MET A 276 -5.48 -15.54 28.85
C MET A 276 -6.96 -15.21 28.99
N ASP A 277 -7.49 -15.23 30.22
CA ASP A 277 -8.87 -14.88 30.52
C ASP A 277 -9.06 -13.35 30.48
N GLU A 278 -8.12 -12.60 31.04
CA GLU A 278 -8.17 -11.12 31.07
C GLU A 278 -7.95 -10.50 29.66
N ALA A 279 -7.14 -11.14 28.81
CA ALA A 279 -6.96 -10.72 27.42
C ALA A 279 -8.16 -11.05 26.51
N SER A 280 -9.00 -12.01 26.91
CA SER A 280 -10.27 -12.33 26.25
C SER A 280 -11.33 -11.24 26.49
N ASP A 281 -11.27 -10.57 27.64
CA ASP A 281 -12.29 -9.57 28.02
C ASP A 281 -12.05 -8.18 27.39
N GLU A 282 -10.83 -7.87 26.93
CA GLU A 282 -10.50 -6.60 26.25
C GLU A 282 -10.68 -6.63 24.71
N GLU A 283 -11.39 -7.62 24.16
CA GLU A 283 -11.67 -7.81 22.72
C GLU A 283 -12.35 -6.62 22.01
N SER A 284 -12.83 -5.61 22.73
CA SER A 284 -13.54 -4.46 22.15
C SER A 284 -12.66 -3.35 21.56
N ALA A 285 -11.33 -3.38 21.79
CA ALA A 285 -10.43 -2.27 21.40
C ALA A 285 -9.41 -2.60 20.28
N ILE A 286 -9.26 -3.88 19.90
CA ILE A 286 -8.18 -4.33 19.01
C ILE A 286 -8.78 -4.94 17.74
N TYR A 287 -8.55 -4.29 16.60
CA TYR A 287 -8.94 -4.85 15.29
C TYR A 287 -8.06 -6.06 14.94
N TYR A 288 -8.67 -7.24 14.82
CA TYR A 288 -7.99 -8.48 14.39
C TYR A 288 -8.16 -8.69 12.88
N ALA A 289 -7.07 -8.59 12.12
CA ALA A 289 -7.02 -9.14 10.76
C ALA A 289 -6.50 -10.59 10.84
N LYS A 290 -7.39 -11.57 10.75
CA LYS A 290 -7.00 -12.98 10.60
C LYS A 290 -6.52 -13.18 9.16
N LEU A 291 -5.23 -13.46 8.99
CA LEU A 291 -4.65 -13.81 7.68
C LEU A 291 -5.16 -15.20 7.27
N ASP A 292 -6.31 -15.27 6.61
CA ASP A 292 -6.76 -16.50 5.96
C ASP A 292 -6.13 -16.61 4.57
N LYS A 293 -5.68 -17.83 4.20
CA LYS A 293 -4.94 -18.09 2.95
C LYS A 293 -5.83 -18.63 1.83
N SER A 294 -7.15 -18.69 2.02
CA SER A 294 -8.10 -19.30 1.10
C SER A 294 -8.72 -18.31 0.11
N ASP A 295 -9.03 -18.81 -1.09
CA ASP A 295 -9.67 -18.08 -2.19
C ASP A 295 -11.04 -17.50 -1.76
N LEU A 296 -11.26 -16.22 -2.05
CA LEU A 296 -12.59 -15.60 -1.96
C LEU A 296 -13.41 -15.98 -3.20
N THR A 297 -13.90 -17.22 -3.26
CA THR A 297 -14.99 -17.60 -4.15
C THR A 297 -16.30 -17.59 -3.36
N GLU A 298 -17.08 -16.51 -3.49
CA GLU A 298 -18.50 -16.55 -3.87
C GLU A 298 -19.17 -15.18 -3.64
N SER A 299 -20.13 -14.91 -4.53
CA SER A 299 -20.86 -13.67 -4.77
C SER A 299 -21.27 -12.85 -3.54
N ALA A 300 -20.82 -11.60 -3.49
CA ALA A 300 -21.39 -10.56 -2.65
C ALA A 300 -22.83 -10.26 -3.11
N SER A 301 -23.81 -10.77 -2.37
CA SER A 301 -25.16 -10.18 -2.34
C SER A 301 -25.20 -9.14 -1.22
N GLU A 302 -25.88 -8.04 -1.50
CA GLU A 302 -25.92 -6.82 -0.70
C GLU A 302 -26.47 -7.03 0.71
N ASN A 303 -25.89 -6.28 1.65
CA ASN A 303 -26.37 -6.02 3.01
C ASN A 303 -26.50 -7.23 3.96
N GLN A 304 -25.38 -7.64 4.58
CA GLN A 304 -25.34 -8.11 5.98
C GLN A 304 -23.90 -8.14 6.53
N PRO A 305 -23.66 -7.80 7.81
CA PRO A 305 -22.35 -8.00 8.43
C PRO A 305 -22.02 -9.50 8.47
N MET A 306 -20.88 -9.87 7.89
CA MET A 306 -20.44 -11.24 7.69
C MET A 306 -19.85 -11.85 8.99
N TYR A 307 -20.60 -11.91 10.09
CA TYR A 307 -20.22 -12.73 11.24
C TYR A 307 -21.44 -13.37 11.89
N LYS A 308 -21.48 -14.71 11.86
CA LYS A 308 -22.48 -15.51 12.56
C LYS A 308 -21.94 -15.79 13.96
N THR A 309 -22.48 -15.14 14.98
CA THR A 309 -22.16 -15.43 16.38
C THR A 309 -22.68 -16.83 16.72
N ILE A 310 -21.78 -17.77 17.01
CA ILE A 310 -22.16 -19.05 17.62
C ILE A 310 -22.08 -18.83 19.13
N LYS A 311 -23.22 -18.87 19.83
CA LYS A 311 -23.24 -18.94 21.29
C LYS A 311 -22.76 -20.33 21.71
N GLY A 312 -21.60 -20.42 22.34
CA GLY A 312 -21.20 -21.61 23.08
C GLY A 312 -21.84 -21.57 24.47
N ASP A 313 -22.38 -22.71 24.92
CA ASP A 313 -22.88 -22.85 26.30
C ASP A 313 -21.71 -22.89 27.29
N ASP A 314 -21.88 -22.27 28.45
CA ASP A 314 -20.88 -22.19 29.51
C ASP A 314 -20.45 -23.58 30.02
N PRO A 315 -19.16 -23.81 30.31
CA PRO A 315 -18.70 -25.09 30.81
C PRO A 315 -19.24 -25.37 32.22
N VAL A 316 -19.85 -26.54 32.38
CA VAL A 316 -20.32 -27.06 33.67
C VAL A 316 -19.10 -27.42 34.53
N SER A 317 -19.03 -26.84 35.72
CA SER A 317 -18.04 -27.18 36.75
C SER A 317 -18.31 -28.58 37.27
N GLU A 318 -17.39 -29.54 37.04
CA GLU A 318 -17.37 -30.80 37.79
C GLU A 318 -16.39 -30.66 38.97
N ASP A 319 -16.93 -30.99 40.14
CA ASP A 319 -16.33 -30.91 41.46
C ASP A 319 -15.02 -31.71 41.61
N GLU A 320 -14.10 -31.14 42.40
CA GLU A 320 -12.94 -31.82 42.99
C GLU A 320 -13.35 -33.04 43.82
N PRO A 321 -12.47 -34.04 43.90
CA PRO A 321 -12.11 -34.57 45.22
C PRO A 321 -10.64 -34.37 45.61
#